data_AF-A0A963WMC9-F1
#
_entry.id   AF-A0A963WMC9-F1
#
_cell.length_a   1.000
_cell.length_b   1.000
_cell.length_c   1.000
_cell.angle_alpha   90.00
_cell.angle_beta   90.00
_cell.angle_gamma   90.00
#
_symmetry.space_group_name_H-M   'P 1'
#
loop_
_entity.id
_entity.type
_entity.pdbx_description
1 polymer ?
#
loop_
_entity_poly.entity_id
_entity_poly.type
_entity_poly.pdbx_seq_one_letter_code
_entity_poly.pdbx_strand_id
1 'polypeptide(L)'
;ERLDGSGYPSGLMGADIDRISRMAAICDAYDTLATGTRSDDGMNPAIVIQAMSSNPGWFDPGLMTAFTETMGSYPVGSIVKLRSQRLAMVVDQDPADHTRPKVRAFYSIAHKRMVSPEDIKLSDCYGEDEIAGIADPDAHGIADFPKLREKLFNGAARSG
;
A
#
# COMPACT_ATOMS: atom_id res chain seq x y z
N GLU A 1 -20.89 -0.84 10.06
CA GLU A 1 -21.39 -2.23 9.91
C GLU A 1 -20.28 -3.15 9.41
N ARG A 2 -20.33 -4.44 9.75
CA ARG A 2 -19.43 -5.49 9.22
C ARG A 2 -20.29 -6.59 8.64
N LEU A 3 -19.79 -7.32 7.63
CA LEU A 3 -20.60 -8.33 6.94
C LEU A 3 -21.12 -9.43 7.89
N ASP A 4 -20.34 -9.76 8.92
CA ASP A 4 -20.66 -10.70 10.00
C ASP A 4 -21.54 -10.12 11.13
N GLY A 5 -22.04 -8.88 11.00
CA GLY A 5 -22.87 -8.23 12.03
C GLY A 5 -22.13 -7.77 13.27
N SER A 6 -20.80 -7.95 13.37
CA SER A 6 -20.01 -7.47 14.51
C SER A 6 -19.71 -5.96 14.46
N GLY A 7 -20.16 -5.28 13.39
CA GLY A 7 -19.98 -3.85 13.22
C GLY A 7 -21.07 -3.02 13.89
N TYR A 8 -20.82 -1.71 13.98
CA TYR A 8 -21.71 -0.73 14.58
C TYR A 8 -22.25 0.24 13.51
N PRO A 9 -23.35 1.00 13.78
CA PRO A 9 -24.17 1.01 15.00
C PRO A 9 -25.36 0.04 15.04
N SER A 10 -25.82 -0.47 13.89
CA SER A 10 -27.06 -1.24 13.76
C SER A 10 -26.85 -2.75 13.75
N GLY A 11 -25.61 -3.24 13.64
CA GLY A 11 -25.30 -4.68 13.67
C GLY A 11 -25.87 -5.44 12.47
N LEU A 12 -25.99 -4.76 11.32
CA LEU A 12 -26.58 -5.34 10.12
C LEU A 12 -25.67 -6.43 9.55
N MET A 13 -26.27 -7.47 8.98
CA MET A 13 -25.57 -8.65 8.49
C MET A 13 -25.78 -8.84 6.99
N GLY A 14 -24.72 -9.24 6.29
CA GLY A 14 -24.80 -9.71 4.90
C GLY A 14 -25.58 -8.79 3.95
N ALA A 15 -26.71 -9.30 3.45
CA ALA A 15 -27.53 -8.62 2.45
C ALA A 15 -28.34 -7.43 3.00
N ASP A 16 -28.48 -7.29 4.32
CA ASP A 16 -29.16 -6.17 4.96
C ASP A 16 -28.31 -4.88 4.92
N ILE A 17 -27.01 -5.02 4.63
CA ILE A 17 -26.11 -3.90 4.38
C ILE A 17 -26.15 -3.56 2.89
N ASP A 18 -26.59 -2.36 2.55
CA ASP A 18 -26.59 -1.90 1.17
C ASP A 18 -25.17 -1.93 0.57
N ARG A 19 -25.09 -2.08 -0.75
CA ARG A 19 -23.81 -2.25 -1.45
C ARG A 19 -22.86 -1.06 -1.25
N ILE A 20 -23.38 0.17 -1.16
CA ILE A 20 -22.56 1.37 -0.97
C ILE A 20 -21.97 1.37 0.44
N SER A 21 -22.76 1.01 1.46
CA SER A 21 -22.25 0.86 2.83
C SER A 21 -21.17 -0.22 2.94
N ARG A 22 -21.29 -1.34 2.22
CA ARG A 22 -20.23 -2.36 2.17
C ARG A 22 -18.96 -1.86 1.50
N MET A 23 -19.07 -1.06 0.43
CA MET A 23 -17.91 -0.42 -0.21
C MET A 23 -17.26 0.61 0.72
N ALA A 24 -18.06 1.44 1.39
CA ALA A 24 -17.58 2.44 2.33
C ALA A 24 -16.82 1.80 3.50
N ALA A 25 -17.30 0.67 4.03
CA ALA A 25 -16.62 -0.07 5.08
C ALA A 25 -15.21 -0.55 4.68
N ILE A 26 -15.02 -0.96 3.42
CA ILE A 26 -13.71 -1.34 2.88
C ILE A 26 -12.79 -0.11 2.82
N CYS A 27 -13.28 1.00 2.24
CA CYS A 27 -12.49 2.23 2.12
C CYS A 27 -12.08 2.80 3.49
N ASP A 28 -13.01 2.85 4.45
CA ASP A 28 -12.78 3.36 5.80
C ASP A 28 -11.75 2.52 6.57
N ALA A 29 -11.88 1.18 6.50
CA ALA A 29 -10.93 0.29 7.12
C ALA A 29 -9.53 0.43 6.49
N TYR A 30 -9.46 0.50 5.16
CA TYR A 30 -8.18 0.70 4.47
C TYR A 30 -7.52 2.03 4.87
N ASP A 31 -8.28 3.13 4.83
CA ASP A 31 -7.77 4.47 5.15
C ASP A 31 -7.25 4.52 6.59
N THR A 32 -8.04 4.02 7.55
CA THR A 32 -7.65 3.95 8.97
C THR A 32 -6.36 3.17 9.17
N LEU A 33 -6.23 2.01 8.52
CA LEU A 33 -5.07 1.13 8.67
C LEU A 33 -3.82 1.68 7.96
N ALA A 34 -3.97 2.33 6.80
CA ALA A 34 -2.86 2.83 5.97
C ALA A 34 -2.34 4.21 6.39
N THR A 35 -3.20 5.04 6.99
CA THR A 35 -2.81 6.34 7.56
C THR A 35 -2.33 6.20 9.00
N GLY A 36 -2.83 5.18 9.70
CA GLY A 36 -2.58 5.00 11.12
C GLY A 36 -3.51 5.88 11.96
N THR A 37 -3.60 5.55 13.23
CA THR A 37 -4.33 6.36 14.20
C THR A 37 -3.42 7.44 14.77
N ARG A 38 -3.94 8.29 15.68
CA ARG A 38 -3.13 9.30 16.38
C ARG A 38 -1.91 8.74 17.14
N SER A 39 -1.81 7.42 17.31
CA SER A 39 -0.84 6.76 18.19
C SER A 39 0.05 5.74 17.49
N ASP A 40 -0.11 5.53 16.18
CA ASP A 40 0.70 4.60 15.40
C ASP A 40 1.04 5.19 14.03
N ASP A 41 2.18 4.77 13.49
CA ASP A 41 2.53 5.06 12.10
C ASP A 41 1.74 4.09 11.21
N GLY A 42 0.95 4.62 10.28
CA GLY A 42 0.10 3.81 9.41
C GLY A 42 0.87 2.68 8.72
N MET A 43 0.18 1.55 8.53
CA MET A 43 0.81 0.36 7.94
C MET A 43 1.14 0.56 6.46
N ASN A 44 2.15 -0.18 6.00
CA ASN A 44 2.45 -0.30 4.58
C ASN A 44 1.16 -0.73 3.82
N PRO A 45 0.70 0.04 2.81
CA PRO A 45 -0.52 -0.25 2.06
C PRO A 45 -0.68 -1.70 1.57
N ALA A 46 0.40 -2.33 1.11
CA ALA A 46 0.35 -3.73 0.69
C ALA A 46 0.06 -4.69 1.86
N ILE A 47 0.54 -4.38 3.06
CA ILE A 47 0.23 -5.12 4.30
C ILE A 47 -1.22 -4.89 4.72
N VAL A 48 -1.76 -3.67 4.55
CA VAL A 48 -3.17 -3.38 4.85
C VAL A 48 -4.10 -4.26 4.03
N ILE A 49 -3.87 -4.36 2.71
CA ILE A 49 -4.66 -5.24 1.84
C ILE A 49 -4.56 -6.70 2.28
N GLN A 50 -3.35 -7.19 2.61
CA GLN A 50 -3.16 -8.55 3.10
C GLN A 50 -3.91 -8.80 4.41
N ALA A 51 -3.85 -7.85 5.36
CA ALA A 51 -4.55 -7.93 6.63
C ALA A 51 -6.07 -7.95 6.43
N MET A 52 -6.62 -7.03 5.63
CA MET A 52 -8.05 -6.98 5.32
C MET A 52 -8.53 -8.26 4.63
N SER A 53 -7.74 -8.79 3.69
CA SER A 53 -8.07 -10.05 2.99
C SER A 53 -8.02 -11.28 3.88
N SER A 54 -7.25 -11.23 4.97
CA SER A 54 -7.10 -12.32 5.94
C SER A 54 -8.19 -12.34 7.01
N ASN A 55 -9.16 -11.41 6.97
CA ASN A 55 -10.29 -11.34 7.91
C ASN A 55 -11.58 -11.84 7.24
N PRO A 56 -11.82 -13.17 7.17
CA PRO A 56 -13.03 -13.70 6.59
C PRO A 56 -14.26 -13.23 7.36
N GLY A 57 -15.29 -12.75 6.65
CA GLY A 57 -16.55 -12.32 7.24
C GLY A 57 -16.63 -10.84 7.62
N TRP A 58 -15.54 -10.06 7.56
CA TRP A 58 -15.63 -8.61 7.79
C TRP A 58 -16.15 -7.86 6.57
N PHE A 59 -15.71 -8.27 5.39
CA PHE A 59 -15.99 -7.61 4.13
C PHE A 59 -16.68 -8.56 3.15
N ASP A 60 -17.45 -7.96 2.24
CA ASP A 60 -18.01 -8.71 1.11
C ASP A 60 -16.86 -9.23 0.21
N PRO A 61 -16.78 -10.54 -0.04
CA PRO A 61 -15.66 -11.11 -0.80
C PRO A 61 -15.53 -10.55 -2.22
N GLY A 62 -16.65 -10.32 -2.91
CA GLY A 62 -16.65 -9.80 -4.28
C GLY A 62 -16.17 -8.36 -4.34
N LEU A 63 -16.60 -7.52 -3.38
CA LEU A 63 -16.11 -6.15 -3.26
C LEU A 63 -14.64 -6.09 -2.82
N MET A 64 -14.21 -6.99 -1.93
CA MET A 64 -12.81 -7.04 -1.49
C MET A 64 -11.87 -7.47 -2.63
N THR A 65 -12.28 -8.42 -3.46
CA THR A 65 -11.57 -8.79 -4.69
C THR A 65 -11.46 -7.61 -5.63
N ALA A 66 -12.58 -6.95 -5.95
CA ALA A 66 -12.57 -5.79 -6.85
C ALA A 66 -11.71 -4.62 -6.31
N PHE A 67 -11.74 -4.38 -5.00
CA PHE A 67 -10.90 -3.38 -4.34
C PHE A 67 -9.41 -3.73 -4.50
N THR A 68 -9.03 -4.98 -4.26
CA THR A 68 -7.65 -5.46 -4.38
C THR A 68 -7.13 -5.35 -5.83
N GLU A 69 -7.95 -5.71 -6.81
CA GLU A 69 -7.61 -5.59 -8.24
C GLU A 69 -7.41 -4.12 -8.65
N THR A 70 -8.23 -3.22 -8.12
CA THR A 70 -8.16 -1.78 -8.39
C THR A 70 -6.90 -1.15 -7.78
N MET A 71 -6.55 -1.55 -6.56
CA MET A 71 -5.38 -1.00 -5.85
C MET A 71 -4.05 -1.59 -6.34
N GLY A 72 -4.09 -2.77 -6.96
CA GLY A 72 -2.91 -3.54 -7.36
C GLY A 72 -2.25 -4.26 -6.18
N SER A 73 -1.33 -5.17 -6.48
CA SER A 73 -0.59 -5.94 -5.44
C SER A 73 0.31 -5.04 -4.58
N TYR A 74 0.72 -3.89 -5.12
CA TYR A 74 1.55 -2.90 -4.44
C TYR A 74 0.95 -1.50 -4.65
N PRO A 75 -0.03 -1.09 -3.84
CA PRO A 75 -0.67 0.21 -3.98
C PRO A 75 0.31 1.37 -3.81
N VAL A 76 -0.05 2.54 -4.31
CA VAL A 76 0.73 3.77 -4.10
C VAL A 76 0.99 3.98 -2.59
N GLY A 77 2.24 4.32 -2.26
CA GLY A 77 2.72 4.44 -0.88
C GLY A 77 3.27 3.15 -0.28
N SER A 78 3.13 2.01 -0.96
CA SER A 78 3.77 0.75 -0.51
C SER A 78 5.28 0.88 -0.51
N ILE A 79 5.91 0.38 0.54
CA ILE A 79 7.36 0.24 0.60
C ILE A 79 7.75 -1.16 0.17
N VAL A 80 8.63 -1.22 -0.82
CA VAL A 80 9.03 -2.46 -1.48
C VAL A 80 10.55 -2.57 -1.51
N LYS A 81 11.02 -3.80 -1.44
CA LYS A 81 12.40 -4.16 -1.72
C LYS A 81 12.52 -4.47 -3.21
N LEU A 82 13.47 -3.82 -3.87
CA LEU A 82 13.85 -4.11 -5.24
C LEU A 82 14.92 -5.19 -5.30
N ARG A 83 14.96 -5.95 -6.39
CA ARG A 83 15.98 -6.99 -6.61
C ARG A 83 17.39 -6.43 -6.53
N SER A 84 17.57 -5.18 -6.94
CA SER A 84 18.83 -4.42 -6.82
C SER A 84 19.29 -4.14 -5.37
N GLN A 85 18.62 -4.69 -4.34
CA GLN A 85 18.86 -4.38 -2.93
C GLN A 85 18.65 -2.90 -2.57
N ARG A 86 17.71 -2.24 -3.26
CA ARG A 86 17.23 -0.91 -2.91
C ARG A 86 15.86 -1.00 -2.26
N LEU A 87 15.57 -0.10 -1.33
CA LEU A 87 14.19 0.16 -0.91
C LEU A 87 13.61 1.25 -1.78
N ALA A 88 12.36 1.07 -2.15
CA ALA A 88 11.61 2.02 -2.95
C ALA A 88 10.19 2.18 -2.43
N MET A 89 9.60 3.34 -2.71
CA MET A 89 8.18 3.60 -2.48
C MET A 89 7.44 3.57 -3.81
N VAL A 90 6.29 2.90 -3.88
CA VAL A 90 5.42 2.98 -5.05
C VAL A 90 4.85 4.40 -5.13
N VAL A 91 5.07 5.08 -6.26
CA VAL A 91 4.65 6.48 -6.46
C VAL A 91 3.55 6.63 -7.51
N ASP A 92 3.40 5.65 -8.40
CA ASP A 92 2.34 5.63 -9.41
C ASP A 92 2.05 4.20 -9.87
N GLN A 93 0.81 3.92 -10.28
CA GLN A 93 0.44 2.63 -10.87
C GLN A 93 0.63 2.69 -12.39
N ASP A 94 0.96 1.55 -13.01
CA ASP A 94 0.93 1.43 -14.46
C ASP A 94 -0.43 0.85 -14.89
N PRO A 95 -1.32 1.59 -15.58
CA PRO A 95 -2.63 1.10 -15.97
C PRO A 95 -2.60 -0.11 -16.90
N ALA A 96 -1.47 -0.37 -17.57
CA ALA A 96 -1.29 -1.52 -18.44
C ALA A 96 -0.82 -2.76 -17.68
N ASP A 97 -0.14 -2.61 -16.54
CA ASP A 97 0.40 -3.70 -15.73
C ASP A 97 0.58 -3.31 -14.25
N HIS A 98 -0.42 -3.62 -13.41
CA HIS A 98 -0.39 -3.35 -11.96
C HIS A 98 0.74 -4.09 -11.21
N THR A 99 1.45 -5.04 -11.84
CA THR A 99 2.61 -5.71 -11.23
C THR A 99 3.91 -4.94 -11.42
N ARG A 100 3.92 -3.94 -12.31
CA ARG A 100 5.10 -3.13 -12.66
C ARG A 100 4.86 -1.63 -12.46
N PRO A 101 4.54 -1.19 -11.23
CA PRO A 101 4.28 0.21 -10.95
C PRO A 101 5.55 1.07 -11.11
N LYS A 102 5.36 2.39 -11.13
CA LYS A 102 6.47 3.33 -10.97
C LYS A 102 6.85 3.41 -9.50
N VAL A 103 8.14 3.24 -9.22
CA VAL A 103 8.70 3.25 -7.86
C VAL A 103 9.74 4.35 -7.73
N ARG A 104 9.95 4.83 -6.51
CA ARG A 104 11.00 5.77 -6.15
C ARG A 104 11.98 5.12 -5.20
N ALA A 105 13.16 4.75 -5.68
CA ALA A 105 14.23 4.21 -4.85
C ALA A 105 14.83 5.32 -3.97
N PHE A 106 15.03 5.04 -2.67
CA PHE A 106 15.51 6.05 -1.71
C PHE A 106 16.57 5.55 -0.73
N TYR A 107 16.77 4.23 -0.63
CA TYR A 107 17.75 3.64 0.28
C TYR A 107 18.45 2.44 -0.35
N SER A 108 19.75 2.30 -0.10
CA SER A 108 20.54 1.13 -0.49
C SER A 108 20.75 0.23 0.73
N ILE A 109 20.19 -0.99 0.68
CA ILE A 109 20.40 -2.02 1.71
C ILE A 109 21.86 -2.47 1.71
N ALA A 110 22.44 -2.68 0.52
CA ALA A 110 23.83 -3.13 0.37
C ALA A 110 24.84 -2.19 1.04
N HIS A 111 24.60 -0.87 0.97
CA HIS A 111 25.48 0.15 1.55
C HIS A 111 24.97 0.75 2.85
N LYS A 112 23.80 0.31 3.34
CA LYS A 112 23.11 0.80 4.54
C LYS A 112 23.03 2.33 4.61
N ARG A 113 22.65 2.97 3.49
CA ARG A 113 22.58 4.44 3.39
C ARG A 113 21.45 4.91 2.50
N MET A 114 20.99 6.13 2.77
CA MET A 114 20.13 6.88 1.85
C MET A 114 20.83 7.08 0.52
N VAL A 115 20.06 7.00 -0.56
CA VAL A 115 20.49 7.39 -1.91
C VAL A 115 19.66 8.59 -2.36
N SER A 116 20.16 9.32 -3.36
CA SER A 116 19.36 10.33 -4.04
C SER A 116 18.09 9.66 -4.58
N PRO A 117 16.88 10.20 -4.29
CA PRO A 117 15.66 9.58 -4.78
C PRO A 117 15.64 9.48 -6.31
N GLU A 118 15.35 8.28 -6.81
CA GLU A 118 15.34 7.96 -8.24
C GLU A 118 14.01 7.32 -8.61
N ASP A 119 13.34 7.88 -9.62
CA ASP A 119 12.13 7.31 -10.20
C ASP A 119 12.48 6.21 -11.20
N ILE A 120 11.92 5.03 -11.00
CA ILE A 120 12.11 3.87 -11.85
C ILE A 120 10.74 3.41 -12.31
N LYS A 121 10.50 3.44 -13.62
CA LYS A 121 9.32 2.83 -14.21
C LYS A 121 9.63 1.35 -14.50
N LEU A 122 9.11 0.45 -13.67
CA LEU A 122 9.46 -0.97 -13.74
C LEU A 122 9.03 -1.63 -15.05
N SER A 123 7.98 -1.12 -15.71
CA SER A 123 7.56 -1.56 -17.04
C SER A 123 8.58 -1.23 -18.14
N ASP A 124 9.39 -0.18 -17.97
CA ASP A 124 10.35 0.30 -18.97
C ASP A 124 11.82 0.02 -18.59
N CYS A 125 12.05 -0.76 -17.52
CA CYS A 125 13.42 -1.07 -17.05
C CYS A 125 14.03 -2.33 -17.69
N TYR A 126 13.37 -2.93 -18.70
CA TYR A 126 13.81 -4.14 -19.42
C TYR A 126 14.19 -5.32 -18.51
N GLY A 127 13.60 -5.38 -17.32
CA GLY A 127 13.90 -6.42 -16.35
C GLY A 127 15.26 -6.26 -15.67
N GLU A 128 15.84 -5.06 -15.62
CA GLU A 128 17.01 -4.75 -14.79
C GLU A 128 16.66 -4.78 -13.29
N ASP A 129 15.45 -4.33 -12.95
CA ASP A 129 14.94 -4.35 -11.59
C ASP A 129 13.49 -4.85 -11.53
N GLU A 130 13.08 -5.31 -10.35
CA GLU A 130 11.72 -5.77 -10.08
C GLU A 130 11.43 -5.71 -8.59
N ILE A 131 10.15 -5.74 -8.23
CA ILE A 131 9.74 -5.85 -6.83
C ILE A 131 10.05 -7.28 -6.35
N ALA A 132 11.00 -7.40 -5.43
CA ALA A 132 11.36 -8.66 -4.78
C ALA A 132 10.48 -8.96 -3.56
N GLY A 133 9.76 -7.97 -3.03
CA GLY A 133 8.82 -8.14 -1.93
C GLY A 133 8.46 -6.84 -1.21
N ILE A 134 7.53 -6.94 -0.26
CA ILE A 134 7.19 -5.85 0.65
C ILE A 134 8.36 -5.65 1.63
N ALA A 135 8.64 -4.40 1.99
CA ALA A 135 9.69 -4.05 2.93
C ALA A 135 9.16 -3.24 4.11
N ASP A 136 9.85 -3.40 5.24
CA ASP A 136 9.69 -2.62 6.45
C ASP A 136 10.90 -1.68 6.60
N PRO A 137 10.71 -0.35 6.53
CA PRO A 137 11.78 0.63 6.74
C PRO A 137 12.48 0.50 8.10
N ASP A 138 11.77 0.11 9.15
CA ASP A 138 12.30 0.04 10.51
C ASP A 138 13.33 -1.09 10.64
N ALA A 139 13.14 -2.19 9.90
CA ALA A 139 14.10 -3.29 9.78
C ALA A 139 15.46 -2.85 9.20
N HIS A 140 15.52 -1.65 8.60
CA HIS A 140 16.74 -1.07 8.03
C HIS A 140 17.27 0.15 8.82
N GLY A 141 16.70 0.44 9.99
CA GLY A 141 17.14 1.53 10.87
C GLY A 141 16.88 2.93 10.31
N ILE A 142 15.84 3.06 9.48
CA ILE A 142 15.45 4.34 8.88
C ILE A 142 14.61 5.13 9.88
N ALA A 143 15.24 6.07 10.58
CA ALA A 143 14.55 6.91 11.56
C ALA A 143 13.59 7.91 10.91
N ASP A 144 12.51 8.26 11.63
CA ASP A 144 11.52 9.27 11.24
C ASP A 144 10.92 8.98 9.84
N PHE A 145 10.55 7.72 9.63
CA PHE A 145 9.97 7.27 8.37
C PHE A 145 8.70 8.04 7.95
N PRO A 146 7.77 8.45 8.85
CA PRO A 146 6.61 9.25 8.46
C PRO A 146 6.99 10.54 7.72
N LYS A 147 7.98 11.26 8.24
CA LYS A 147 8.48 12.49 7.60
C LYS A 147 9.20 12.21 6.29
N LEU A 148 9.93 11.09 6.20
CA LEU A 148 10.55 10.66 4.95
C LEU A 148 9.51 10.31 3.90
N ARG A 149 8.46 9.57 4.28
CA ARG A 149 7.32 9.20 3.43
C ARG A 149 6.69 10.43 2.80
N GLU A 150 6.38 11.45 3.59
CA GLU A 150 5.82 12.72 3.10
C GLU A 150 6.75 13.39 2.06
N LYS A 151 8.06 13.44 2.33
CA LYS A 151 9.04 13.99 1.37
C LYS A 151 9.10 13.18 0.07
N LEU A 152 9.07 11.85 0.16
CA LEU A 152 9.10 10.97 -1.00
C LEU A 152 7.83 11.12 -1.85
N PHE A 153 6.68 11.36 -1.23
CA PHE A 153 5.41 11.63 -1.92
C PHE A 153 5.46 12.99 -2.62
N ASN A 154 5.82 14.04 -1.90
CA ASN A 154 5.84 15.41 -2.44
C ASN A 154 6.89 15.61 -3.54
N GLY A 155 7.97 14.82 -3.55
CA GLY A 155 8.94 14.83 -4.65
C GLY A 155 8.36 14.29 -5.97
N ALA A 156 7.22 13.57 -5.96
CA ALA A 156 6.68 12.91 -7.14
C ALA A 156 5.94 13.90 -8.05
N ALA A 157 5.43 14.99 -7.48
CA ALA A 157 4.72 16.04 -8.20
C ALA A 157 5.62 16.99 -9.01
N ARG A 158 6.96 16.86 -8.95
CA ARG A 158 7.90 17.82 -9.57
C ARG A 158 8.66 17.28 -10.80
N SER A 159 8.37 16.06 -11.25
CA SER A 159 9.03 15.41 -12.39
C SER A 159 8.06 15.14 -13.55
N GLY A 160 7.28 16.17 -13.93
CA GLY A 160 6.42 16.20 -15.12
C GLY A 160 6.89 17.24 -16.12
#